data_AF-A0AAW0K0C5-F1
#
_entry.id   AF-A0AAW0K0C5-F1
#
_cell.length_a   1.000
_cell.length_b   1.000
_cell.length_c   1.000
_cell.angle_alpha   90.00
_cell.angle_beta   90.00
_cell.angle_gamma   90.00
#
_symmetry.space_group_name_H-M   'P 1'
#
loop_
_entity.id
_entity.type
_entity.pdbx_description
1 polymer ?
#
loop_
_entity_poly.entity_id
_entity_poly.type
_entity_poly.pdbx_seq_one_letter_code
_entity_poly.pdbx_strand_id
1 'polypeptide(L)'
;MAVLINGLACKDPKLAEANDFFFSGLHLEGNTSNAVGSMVTPVTVSQMPGLNTLGISMVRIDYAPWGINPPHTHPRASEILTVLEGHLEVGFVTSNPENRHITKVLKKGDVFVFPIGLIHYQRNVKSTNATAIAALSSQNPGVITIANSVFGCAPDIPTLFFTAALASDPSPLQYFCVADTNSQVLLNGLGCKDPKMVTASGLHITDNISNPAGSRVNPMTSTQIPGLNSPSISLVRIDYAPSGINPPHTHPRATEILTILEGSLEVGFVTSNPQNSLITKVLHKGDVFVFPIGLLSRKVGNGNAFAIAAQVVKILVLSQLRIQCLGPSLIFLAFQVDNNVVNYIQSNSRQAMASYILLSGLLALFFTAALASDPSPLQDFCVADTNNQVFLNGLACKDPKMVDANDFSSSGLHIAGNTSNPAGSKVTPMTAVQIPGLNSLGISLVRIDYAPWGINPPHTHPRATEILTVLEGSLEVGFVTSNPQNRLITKVLQKGDVFVFPIGLIHYQRNFGNGSAIAIAALSSQNPGVITIANTVFGSKPHIPSDILVKAFQVDNNVINYIQSKF
;
A
#
# COMPACT_ATOMS: atom_id res chain seq x y z
N MET A 1 -1.41 -19.21 -24.53
CA MET A 1 -1.63 -17.91 -23.87
C MET A 1 -0.33 -17.49 -23.21
N ALA A 2 0.16 -16.28 -23.47
CA ALA A 2 1.36 -15.78 -22.80
C ALA A 2 1.05 -15.48 -21.34
N VAL A 3 1.90 -15.94 -20.42
CA VAL A 3 1.77 -15.64 -18.98
C VAL A 3 2.19 -14.19 -18.78
N LEU A 4 1.32 -13.38 -18.19
CA LEU A 4 1.63 -12.00 -17.81
C LEU A 4 2.06 -11.98 -16.34
N ILE A 5 3.24 -11.45 -16.04
CA ILE A 5 3.69 -11.18 -14.67
C ILE A 5 4.09 -9.70 -14.59
N ASN A 6 3.50 -8.97 -13.63
CA ASN A 6 3.63 -7.51 -13.50
C ASN A 6 3.21 -6.72 -14.75
N GLY A 7 2.23 -7.24 -15.52
CA GLY A 7 1.75 -6.60 -16.75
C GLY A 7 2.64 -6.78 -17.97
N LEU A 8 3.70 -7.60 -17.88
CA LEU A 8 4.60 -7.92 -18.98
C LEU A 8 4.49 -9.41 -19.31
N ALA A 9 4.49 -9.74 -20.60
CA ALA A 9 4.56 -11.13 -21.05
C ALA A 9 5.90 -11.74 -20.64
N CYS A 10 5.90 -12.95 -20.13
CA CYS A 10 7.13 -13.68 -19.84
C CYS A 10 7.67 -14.30 -21.11
N LYS A 11 8.92 -13.97 -21.44
CA LYS A 11 9.71 -14.67 -22.44
C LYS A 11 9.88 -16.14 -22.02
N ASP A 12 9.81 -17.06 -22.98
CA ASP A 12 10.15 -18.47 -22.75
C ASP A 12 11.57 -18.54 -22.16
N PRO A 13 11.78 -19.18 -21.00
CA PRO A 13 13.10 -19.21 -20.36
C PRO A 13 14.18 -19.88 -21.23
N LYS A 14 13.80 -20.69 -22.22
CA LYS A 14 14.75 -21.25 -23.21
C LYS A 14 15.25 -20.22 -24.23
N LEU A 15 14.54 -19.10 -24.36
CA LEU A 15 14.88 -18.00 -25.26
C LEU A 15 15.54 -16.82 -24.52
N ALA A 16 15.74 -16.94 -23.21
CA ALA A 16 16.42 -15.93 -22.41
C ALA A 16 17.92 -15.91 -22.76
N GLU A 17 18.47 -14.73 -23.02
CA GLU A 17 19.86 -14.52 -23.43
C GLU A 17 20.57 -13.55 -22.48
N ALA A 18 21.90 -13.52 -22.51
CA ALA A 18 22.69 -12.63 -21.65
C ALA A 18 22.30 -11.14 -21.80
N ASN A 19 21.91 -10.73 -23.01
CA ASN A 19 21.47 -9.36 -23.30
C ASN A 19 20.18 -8.97 -22.57
N ASP A 20 19.35 -9.94 -22.14
CA ASP A 20 18.16 -9.64 -21.35
C ASP A 20 18.51 -9.17 -19.92
N PHE A 21 19.70 -9.51 -19.41
CA PHE A 21 20.17 -9.21 -18.05
C PHE A 21 21.29 -8.15 -18.04
N PHE A 22 21.48 -7.45 -19.15
CA PHE A 22 22.59 -6.54 -19.34
C PHE A 22 22.10 -5.16 -19.80
N PHE A 23 22.73 -4.10 -19.28
CA PHE A 23 22.52 -2.74 -19.72
C PHE A 23 23.87 -2.05 -19.86
N SER A 24 24.15 -1.54 -21.06
CA SER A 24 25.26 -0.64 -21.31
C SER A 24 24.74 0.79 -21.39
N GLY A 25 25.46 1.74 -20.77
CA GLY A 25 25.14 3.16 -20.86
C GLY A 25 25.28 3.93 -19.56
N LEU A 26 25.34 3.25 -18.41
CA LEU A 26 25.55 3.93 -17.11
C LEU A 26 26.92 4.59 -16.97
N HIS A 27 27.87 4.32 -17.86
CA HIS A 27 29.16 5.03 -17.89
C HIS A 27 29.06 6.38 -18.62
N LEU A 28 28.02 6.58 -19.44
CA LEU A 28 27.79 7.82 -20.17
C LEU A 28 27.18 8.87 -19.25
N GLU A 29 27.68 10.10 -19.35
CA GLU A 29 27.13 11.23 -18.61
C GLU A 29 25.77 11.65 -19.20
N GLY A 30 24.79 11.87 -18.33
CA GLY A 30 23.50 12.44 -18.72
C GLY A 30 23.59 13.92 -19.08
N ASN A 31 22.71 14.38 -19.98
CA ASN A 31 22.64 15.81 -20.34
C ASN A 31 21.99 16.63 -19.21
N THR A 32 22.80 17.37 -18.47
CA THR A 32 22.38 18.23 -17.36
C THR A 32 22.02 19.66 -17.76
N SER A 33 22.00 19.98 -19.06
CA SER A 33 21.63 21.30 -19.60
C SER A 33 20.10 21.50 -19.58
N ASN A 34 19.51 21.54 -18.39
CA ASN A 34 18.08 21.70 -18.16
C ASN A 34 17.81 22.54 -16.90
N ALA A 35 16.54 22.89 -16.65
CA ALA A 35 16.16 23.82 -15.58
C ALA A 35 16.58 23.36 -14.16
N VAL A 36 16.63 22.04 -13.92
CA VAL A 36 17.02 21.50 -12.61
C VAL A 36 18.52 21.21 -12.52
N GLY A 37 19.24 21.16 -13.64
CA GLY A 37 20.68 20.93 -13.68
C GLY A 37 21.09 19.50 -13.35
N SER A 38 20.20 18.53 -13.52
CA SER A 38 20.48 17.11 -13.29
C SER A 38 19.83 16.22 -14.35
N MET A 39 20.34 15.01 -14.52
CA MET A 39 19.76 13.98 -15.39
C MET A 39 19.76 12.64 -14.65
N VAL A 40 18.60 11.98 -14.63
CA VAL A 40 18.42 10.63 -14.09
C VAL A 40 18.36 9.66 -15.26
N THR A 41 19.30 8.71 -15.30
CA THR A 41 19.36 7.65 -16.30
C THR A 41 18.91 6.33 -15.68
N PRO A 42 17.65 5.91 -15.89
CA PRO A 42 17.10 4.74 -15.24
C PRO A 42 17.45 3.43 -15.95
N VAL A 43 17.66 2.39 -15.15
CA VAL A 43 17.78 0.99 -15.56
C VAL A 43 16.71 0.21 -14.83
N THR A 44 15.50 0.26 -15.39
CA THR A 44 14.33 -0.48 -14.90
C THR A 44 14.01 -1.64 -15.83
N VAL A 45 12.93 -2.37 -15.53
CA VAL A 45 12.45 -3.47 -16.38
C VAL A 45 12.27 -3.10 -17.86
N SER A 46 12.01 -1.83 -18.19
CA SER A 46 11.91 -1.38 -19.58
C SER A 46 13.26 -1.30 -20.31
N GLN A 47 14.37 -1.11 -19.58
CA GLN A 47 15.72 -1.03 -20.15
C GLN A 47 16.47 -2.36 -20.01
N MET A 48 16.21 -3.12 -18.95
CA MET A 48 16.81 -4.41 -18.67
C MET A 48 15.70 -5.42 -18.32
N PRO A 49 15.16 -6.13 -19.32
CA PRO A 49 13.98 -6.99 -19.15
C PRO A 49 14.13 -8.10 -18.11
N GLY A 50 15.37 -8.55 -17.87
CA GLY A 50 15.74 -9.52 -16.85
C GLY A 50 15.53 -9.04 -15.41
N LEU A 51 15.31 -7.74 -15.19
CA LEU A 51 14.91 -7.21 -13.88
C LEU A 51 13.47 -7.58 -13.50
N ASN A 52 12.63 -8.00 -14.45
CA ASN A 52 11.26 -8.36 -14.12
C ASN A 52 11.24 -9.44 -13.03
N THR A 53 10.32 -9.32 -12.08
CA THR A 53 10.18 -10.19 -10.89
C THR A 53 11.32 -10.16 -9.87
N LEU A 54 12.45 -9.52 -10.15
CA LEU A 54 13.62 -9.52 -9.23
C LEU A 54 13.54 -8.50 -8.10
N GLY A 55 12.55 -7.59 -8.09
CA GLY A 55 12.39 -6.66 -6.98
C GLY A 55 13.47 -5.59 -6.91
N ILE A 56 14.25 -5.35 -7.97
CA ILE A 56 15.36 -4.41 -7.97
C ILE A 56 15.45 -3.60 -9.27
N SER A 57 15.90 -2.36 -9.16
CA SER A 57 16.32 -1.53 -10.29
C SER A 57 17.45 -0.61 -9.88
N MET A 58 18.03 0.12 -10.85
CA MET A 58 19.16 1.01 -10.61
C MET A 58 19.01 2.29 -11.43
N VAL A 59 19.58 3.38 -10.95
CA VAL A 59 19.64 4.66 -11.66
C VAL A 59 21.05 5.25 -11.52
N ARG A 60 21.56 5.88 -12.57
CA ARG A 60 22.65 6.87 -12.44
C ARG A 60 22.04 8.26 -12.43
N ILE A 61 22.62 9.14 -11.63
CA ILE A 61 22.22 10.54 -11.57
C ILE A 61 23.46 11.41 -11.76
N ASP A 62 23.43 12.26 -12.78
CA ASP A 62 24.47 13.25 -13.06
C ASP A 62 23.95 14.64 -12.70
N TYR A 63 24.80 15.43 -12.05
CA TYR A 63 24.49 16.78 -11.59
C TYR A 63 25.50 17.78 -12.14
N ALA A 64 25.00 18.82 -12.82
CA ALA A 64 25.77 20.03 -13.09
C ALA A 64 26.12 20.74 -11.78
N PRO A 65 26.98 21.78 -11.80
CA PRO A 65 27.22 22.62 -10.64
C PRO A 65 25.92 23.16 -10.09
N TRP A 66 25.69 23.02 -8.79
CA TRP A 66 24.44 23.42 -8.12
C TRP A 66 23.17 22.70 -8.59
N GLY A 67 23.27 21.67 -9.44
CA GLY A 67 22.14 20.90 -9.94
C GLY A 67 21.38 20.19 -8.83
N ILE A 68 20.08 19.96 -9.04
CA ILE A 68 19.20 19.28 -8.09
C ILE A 68 18.45 18.14 -8.76
N ASN A 69 18.22 17.06 -8.03
CA ASN A 69 17.12 16.15 -8.27
C ASN A 69 16.00 16.60 -7.31
N PRO A 70 14.92 17.22 -7.84
CA PRO A 70 13.93 17.94 -7.03
C PRO A 70 13.17 17.02 -6.08
N PRO A 71 12.43 17.57 -5.10
CA PRO A 71 11.58 16.77 -4.21
C PRO A 71 10.69 15.79 -4.99
N HIS A 72 10.85 14.51 -4.69
CA HIS A 72 10.11 13.41 -5.32
C HIS A 72 9.93 12.25 -4.34
N THR A 73 9.15 11.25 -4.75
CA THR A 73 8.97 10.02 -4.01
C THR A 73 8.84 8.79 -4.91
N HIS A 74 9.13 7.62 -4.36
CA HIS A 74 8.99 6.31 -4.99
C HIS A 74 7.92 5.50 -4.25
N PRO A 75 6.69 5.38 -4.81
CA PRO A 75 5.60 4.67 -4.16
C PRO A 75 5.88 3.18 -3.90
N ARG A 76 6.82 2.58 -4.63
CA ARG A 76 7.07 1.13 -4.60
C ARG A 76 8.50 0.74 -4.23
N ALA A 77 9.38 1.68 -3.88
CA ALA A 77 10.76 1.35 -3.55
C ALA A 77 11.37 2.27 -2.49
N SER A 78 12.20 1.68 -1.63
CA SER A 78 13.27 2.41 -0.95
C SER A 78 14.43 2.61 -1.93
N GLU A 79 15.21 3.67 -1.72
CA GLU A 79 16.40 3.99 -2.52
C GLU A 79 17.64 3.95 -1.62
N ILE A 80 18.73 3.35 -2.11
CA ILE A 80 20.06 3.49 -1.54
C ILE A 80 20.97 4.17 -2.56
N LEU A 81 21.46 5.35 -2.20
CA LEU A 81 22.29 6.21 -3.05
C LEU A 81 23.74 6.14 -2.62
N THR A 82 24.65 5.96 -3.57
CA THR A 82 26.10 6.01 -3.40
C THR A 82 26.66 7.14 -4.26
N VAL A 83 27.43 8.04 -3.65
CA VAL A 83 28.10 9.13 -4.37
C VAL A 83 29.34 8.58 -5.07
N LEU A 84 29.37 8.68 -6.41
CA LEU A 84 30.51 8.25 -7.21
C LEU A 84 31.57 9.35 -7.32
N GLU A 85 31.14 10.60 -7.50
CA GLU A 85 32.01 11.77 -7.62
C GLU A 85 31.31 13.02 -7.06
N GLY A 86 32.11 13.98 -6.56
CA GLY A 86 31.60 15.28 -6.08
C GLY A 86 31.05 15.24 -4.64
N HIS A 87 30.19 16.22 -4.32
CA HIS A 87 29.53 16.35 -3.02
C HIS A 87 28.03 16.59 -3.22
N LEU A 88 27.20 15.81 -2.54
CA LEU A 88 25.74 15.94 -2.62
C LEU A 88 25.18 16.22 -1.23
N GLU A 89 24.41 17.30 -1.09
CA GLU A 89 23.44 17.40 0.00
C GLU A 89 22.24 16.54 -0.35
N VAL A 90 21.85 15.67 0.55
CA VAL A 90 20.65 14.84 0.43
C VAL A 90 19.74 15.09 1.60
N GLY A 91 18.44 14.98 1.38
CA GLY A 91 17.48 15.10 2.48
C GLY A 91 16.15 14.42 2.21
N PHE A 92 15.47 14.03 3.28
CA PHE A 92 14.11 13.53 3.25
C PHE A 92 13.31 14.04 4.44
N VAL A 93 11.98 14.00 4.32
CA VAL A 93 11.06 14.47 5.35
C VAL A 93 10.23 13.29 5.87
N THR A 94 10.13 13.16 7.20
CA THR A 94 9.28 12.13 7.81
C THR A 94 7.80 12.44 7.57
N SER A 95 6.93 11.43 7.71
CA SER A 95 5.48 11.61 7.60
C SER A 95 4.93 12.55 8.67
N ASN A 96 3.67 12.98 8.50
CA ASN A 96 2.92 13.71 9.51
C ASN A 96 2.80 12.88 10.82
N PRO A 97 2.68 13.54 11.99
CA PRO A 97 2.60 15.00 12.18
C PRO A 97 3.95 15.74 12.26
N GLU A 98 5.08 15.03 12.43
CA GLU A 98 6.36 15.67 12.76
C GLU A 98 6.96 16.47 11.59
N ASN A 99 6.78 15.99 10.36
CA ASN A 99 7.39 16.56 9.14
C ASN A 99 8.88 16.91 9.35
N ARG A 100 9.63 16.03 10.03
CA ARG A 100 11.01 16.27 10.41
C ARG A 100 11.88 16.15 9.17
N HIS A 101 12.61 17.21 8.86
CA HIS A 101 13.58 17.21 7.77
C HIS A 101 14.92 16.64 8.27
N ILE A 102 15.39 15.59 7.61
CA ILE A 102 16.68 14.94 7.86
C ILE A 102 17.55 15.19 6.64
N THR A 103 18.71 15.83 6.83
CA THR A 103 19.64 16.19 5.75
C THR A 103 21.08 15.79 6.10
N LYS A 104 21.90 15.54 5.08
CA LYS A 104 23.34 15.30 5.21
C LYS A 104 24.07 15.68 3.93
N VAL A 105 25.28 16.22 4.07
CA VAL A 105 26.22 16.37 2.94
C VAL A 105 27.08 15.10 2.83
N LEU A 106 27.02 14.47 1.67
CA LEU A 106 27.75 13.29 1.27
C LEU A 106 28.94 13.68 0.39
N LYS A 107 30.04 12.95 0.50
CA LYS A 107 31.20 13.01 -0.42
C LYS A 107 31.35 11.69 -1.16
N LYS A 108 32.22 11.64 -2.17
CA LYS A 108 32.58 10.42 -2.89
C LYS A 108 32.79 9.22 -1.95
N GLY A 109 32.11 8.11 -2.25
CA GLY A 109 32.15 6.87 -1.49
C GLY A 109 31.12 6.79 -0.35
N ASP A 110 30.48 7.91 0.04
CA ASP A 110 29.43 7.89 1.04
C ASP A 110 28.13 7.30 0.46
N VAL A 111 27.35 6.69 1.37
CA VAL A 111 26.08 6.03 1.06
C VAL A 111 24.96 6.62 1.94
N PHE A 112 23.77 6.77 1.39
CA PHE A 112 22.59 7.24 2.11
C PHE A 112 21.33 6.49 1.67
N VAL A 113 20.39 6.27 2.59
CA VAL A 113 19.16 5.50 2.34
C VAL A 113 17.95 6.41 2.45
N PHE A 114 17.05 6.34 1.47
CA PHE A 114 15.75 6.97 1.47
C PHE A 114 14.66 5.90 1.67
N PRO A 115 13.89 5.97 2.76
CA PRO A 115 12.80 5.03 2.99
C PRO A 115 11.69 5.15 1.95
N ILE A 116 11.09 4.01 1.59
CA ILE A 116 9.97 3.91 0.64
C ILE A 116 8.86 4.94 0.91
N GLY A 117 8.37 5.57 -0.14
CA GLY A 117 7.23 6.48 -0.10
C GLY A 117 7.45 7.82 0.63
N LEU A 118 8.65 8.10 1.16
CA LEU A 118 8.97 9.42 1.73
C LEU A 118 9.40 10.40 0.65
N ILE A 119 9.06 11.69 0.85
CA ILE A 119 9.51 12.78 -0.02
C ILE A 119 10.98 13.07 0.29
N HIS A 120 11.81 13.05 -0.74
CA HIS A 120 13.25 13.29 -0.62
C HIS A 120 13.82 14.02 -1.84
N TYR A 121 15.06 14.51 -1.71
CA TYR A 121 15.77 15.26 -2.74
C TYR A 121 17.28 15.02 -2.67
N GLN A 122 17.97 15.40 -3.74
CA GLN A 122 19.42 15.46 -3.80
C GLN A 122 19.86 16.77 -4.47
N ARG A 123 20.96 17.35 -4.01
CA ARG A 123 21.52 18.61 -4.52
C ARG A 123 23.03 18.55 -4.58
N ASN A 124 23.61 18.95 -5.71
CA ASN A 124 25.02 19.27 -5.78
C ASN A 124 25.29 20.61 -5.07
N VAL A 125 26.21 20.62 -4.11
CA VAL A 125 26.56 21.80 -3.29
C VAL A 125 27.87 22.45 -3.70
N LYS A 126 28.43 22.06 -4.85
CA LYS A 126 29.72 22.56 -5.35
C LYS A 126 29.58 23.17 -6.74
N SER A 127 30.61 23.95 -7.10
CA SER A 127 30.81 24.53 -8.43
C SER A 127 31.33 23.53 -9.48
N THR A 128 31.61 22.29 -9.06
CA THR A 128 32.02 21.17 -9.92
C THR A 128 30.87 20.21 -10.12
N ASN A 129 30.89 19.38 -11.16
CA ASN A 129 29.90 18.32 -11.36
C ASN A 129 29.94 17.29 -10.21
N ALA A 130 28.84 16.57 -10.04
CA ALA A 130 28.73 15.43 -9.14
C ALA A 130 27.97 14.29 -9.83
N THR A 131 28.27 13.05 -9.46
CA THR A 131 27.60 11.86 -10.00
C THR A 131 27.31 10.91 -8.85
N ALA A 132 26.14 10.29 -8.90
CA ALA A 132 25.75 9.23 -7.98
C ALA A 132 25.08 8.08 -8.71
N ILE A 133 25.03 6.93 -8.04
CA ILE A 133 24.26 5.77 -8.46
C ILE A 133 23.33 5.39 -7.33
N ALA A 134 22.10 4.98 -7.66
CA ALA A 134 21.16 4.51 -6.66
C ALA A 134 20.57 3.16 -7.06
N ALA A 135 20.44 2.26 -6.10
CA ALA A 135 19.68 1.03 -6.26
C ALA A 135 18.32 1.18 -5.57
N LEU A 136 17.28 0.63 -6.19
CA LEU A 136 15.91 0.72 -5.69
C LEU A 136 15.37 -0.69 -5.44
N SER A 137 14.62 -0.85 -4.34
CA SER A 137 13.99 -2.12 -3.94
C SER A 137 12.73 -2.47 -4.75
N SER A 138 12.71 -2.12 -6.04
CA SER A 138 11.68 -2.54 -7.00
C SER A 138 12.20 -2.46 -8.42
N GLN A 139 11.81 -3.39 -9.28
CA GLN A 139 12.07 -3.36 -10.73
C GLN A 139 11.31 -2.26 -11.46
N ASN A 140 10.27 -1.73 -10.83
CA ASN A 140 9.50 -0.58 -11.30
C ASN A 140 9.13 0.28 -10.09
N PRO A 141 10.06 1.13 -9.60
CA PRO A 141 9.87 1.88 -8.36
C PRO A 141 8.72 2.90 -8.44
N GLY A 142 8.44 3.39 -9.65
CA GLY A 142 7.56 4.54 -9.88
C GLY A 142 8.19 5.82 -9.34
N VAL A 143 7.99 6.94 -10.01
CA VAL A 143 8.55 8.23 -9.55
C VAL A 143 7.44 9.25 -9.56
N ILE A 144 7.25 9.99 -8.48
CA ILE A 144 6.33 11.13 -8.44
C ILE A 144 7.15 12.37 -8.10
N THR A 145 7.37 13.23 -9.09
CA THR A 145 7.99 14.54 -8.88
C THR A 145 6.94 15.49 -8.34
N ILE A 146 7.17 16.05 -7.15
CA ILE A 146 6.10 16.77 -6.43
C ILE A 146 5.59 17.97 -7.21
N ALA A 147 6.48 18.82 -7.72
CA ALA A 147 6.10 19.99 -8.51
C ALA A 147 5.25 19.61 -9.72
N ASN A 148 5.66 18.60 -10.49
CA ASN A 148 4.93 18.17 -11.69
C ASN A 148 3.56 17.56 -11.35
N SER A 149 3.47 16.79 -10.27
CA SER A 149 2.22 16.16 -9.86
C SER A 149 1.15 17.16 -9.39
N VAL A 150 1.57 18.30 -8.82
CA VAL A 150 0.66 19.32 -8.28
C VAL A 150 0.40 20.45 -9.27
N PHE A 151 1.40 20.85 -10.07
CA PHE A 151 1.33 22.03 -10.95
C PHE A 151 1.42 21.71 -12.45
N GLY A 152 1.83 20.49 -12.82
CA GLY A 152 2.21 20.14 -14.20
C GLY A 152 1.27 19.16 -14.93
N CYS A 153 0.03 18.99 -14.48
CA CYS A 153 -0.91 18.05 -15.13
C CYS A 153 -1.12 18.43 -16.61
N ALA A 154 -0.70 17.56 -17.53
CA ALA A 154 -0.87 17.77 -18.96
C ALA A 154 -2.36 17.63 -19.36
N PRO A 155 -2.90 18.52 -20.23
CA PRO A 155 -4.18 18.27 -20.88
C PRO A 155 -4.05 17.05 -21.81
N ASP A 156 -5.02 16.15 -21.71
CA ASP A 156 -5.17 14.86 -22.42
C ASP A 156 -4.22 14.63 -23.62
N ILE A 157 -3.16 13.86 -23.40
CA ILE A 157 -2.34 13.30 -24.50
C ILE A 157 -3.11 12.13 -25.12
N PRO A 158 -3.19 12.02 -26.47
CA PRO A 158 -3.86 10.91 -27.14
C PRO A 158 -3.29 9.56 -26.68
N THR A 159 -4.19 8.64 -26.36
CA THR A 159 -3.89 7.24 -26.03
C THR A 159 -3.02 6.59 -27.09
N LEU A 160 -1.72 6.54 -26.82
CA LEU A 160 -0.79 5.63 -27.46
C LEU A 160 0.19 5.18 -26.35
N PHE A 161 0.15 3.88 -26.09
CA PHE A 161 1.01 3.11 -25.19
C PHE A 161 0.76 3.20 -23.66
N PHE A 162 -0.39 2.70 -23.18
CA PHE A 162 -0.49 2.23 -21.78
C PHE A 162 -1.34 0.96 -21.71
N THR A 163 -0.69 -0.17 -21.40
CA THR A 163 -1.35 -1.41 -20.99
C THR A 163 -1.31 -1.55 -19.46
N ALA A 164 -2.46 -1.90 -18.90
CA ALA A 164 -2.72 -2.09 -17.48
C ALA A 164 -1.99 -3.31 -16.92
N ALA A 165 -1.43 -3.18 -15.72
CA ALA A 165 -1.02 -4.30 -14.90
C ALA A 165 -2.17 -4.70 -13.97
N LEU A 166 -3.00 -5.66 -14.37
CA LEU A 166 -3.92 -6.40 -13.49
C LEU A 166 -4.21 -7.79 -14.08
N ALA A 167 -3.60 -8.83 -13.50
CA ALA A 167 -4.15 -10.18 -13.34
C ALA A 167 -3.07 -11.09 -12.73
N SER A 168 -3.36 -11.68 -11.58
CA SER A 168 -2.69 -12.90 -11.12
C SER A 168 -3.71 -14.05 -11.20
N ASP A 169 -3.40 -15.07 -11.99
CA ASP A 169 -4.03 -16.40 -11.87
C ASP A 169 -2.94 -17.49 -12.04
N PRO A 170 -3.03 -18.66 -11.36
CA PRO A 170 -1.88 -19.40 -10.90
C PRO A 170 -1.44 -20.57 -11.81
N SER A 171 -0.11 -20.82 -11.74
CA SER A 171 0.67 -22.07 -11.97
C SER A 171 1.19 -22.40 -13.39
N PRO A 172 2.36 -23.07 -13.55
CA PRO A 172 3.45 -23.36 -12.59
C PRO A 172 4.87 -22.86 -13.04
N LEU A 173 5.80 -22.79 -12.09
CA LEU A 173 7.27 -22.91 -12.27
C LEU A 173 8.01 -21.87 -13.13
N GLN A 174 8.04 -20.60 -12.71
CA GLN A 174 9.15 -19.72 -13.10
C GLN A 174 9.64 -18.92 -11.89
N TYR A 175 10.84 -19.26 -11.41
CA TYR A 175 11.52 -18.58 -10.31
C TYR A 175 11.96 -17.15 -10.69
N PHE A 176 12.03 -16.86 -11.99
CA PHE A 176 12.27 -15.54 -12.56
C PHE A 176 11.60 -15.47 -13.94
N CYS A 177 11.14 -14.29 -14.33
CA CYS A 177 10.55 -14.04 -15.64
C CYS A 177 11.30 -12.89 -16.32
N VAL A 178 11.77 -13.10 -17.55
CA VAL A 178 12.29 -12.02 -18.40
C VAL A 178 11.10 -11.40 -19.13
N ALA A 179 10.95 -10.07 -19.07
CA ALA A 179 9.88 -9.40 -19.81
C ALA A 179 10.11 -9.50 -21.33
N ASP A 180 9.11 -9.95 -22.08
CA ASP A 180 9.10 -9.86 -23.53
C ASP A 180 8.63 -8.46 -23.93
N THR A 181 9.58 -7.58 -24.22
CA THR A 181 9.33 -6.20 -24.65
C THR A 181 8.95 -6.09 -26.14
N ASN A 182 9.06 -7.17 -26.92
CA ASN A 182 8.81 -7.20 -28.36
C ASN A 182 7.42 -7.75 -28.71
N SER A 183 6.83 -8.58 -27.86
CA SER A 183 5.47 -9.09 -28.05
C SER A 183 4.40 -8.11 -27.57
N GLN A 184 3.85 -7.33 -28.49
CA GLN A 184 2.57 -6.66 -28.25
C GLN A 184 1.44 -7.69 -28.25
N VAL A 185 1.23 -8.36 -27.11
CA VAL A 185 -0.06 -9.01 -26.88
C VAL A 185 -1.08 -7.90 -26.64
N LEU A 186 -1.70 -7.45 -27.73
CA LEU A 186 -2.93 -6.66 -27.72
C LEU A 186 -3.99 -7.45 -26.96
N LEU A 187 -4.13 -7.20 -25.65
CA LEU A 187 -5.37 -7.46 -24.94
C LEU A 187 -6.41 -6.51 -25.51
N ASN A 188 -7.04 -6.94 -26.60
CA ASN A 188 -8.24 -6.33 -27.13
C ASN A 188 -9.32 -6.34 -26.01
N GLY A 189 -9.70 -5.15 -25.56
CA GLY A 189 -10.91 -4.94 -24.78
C GLY A 189 -10.69 -4.65 -23.30
N LEU A 190 -10.12 -3.48 -22.99
CA LEU A 190 -10.53 -2.55 -21.91
C LEU A 190 -9.45 -1.45 -21.84
N GLY A 191 -9.58 -0.44 -22.71
CA GLY A 191 -8.71 0.73 -22.65
C GLY A 191 -8.80 1.40 -21.28
N CYS A 192 -7.67 1.73 -20.66
CA CYS A 192 -7.56 2.53 -19.44
C CYS A 192 -7.97 4.00 -19.66
N LYS A 193 -9.20 4.21 -20.10
CA LYS A 193 -9.81 5.52 -20.32
C LYS A 193 -10.99 5.80 -19.40
N ASP A 194 -11.45 4.85 -18.58
CA ASP A 194 -12.70 5.02 -17.84
C ASP A 194 -12.48 5.13 -16.32
N PRO A 195 -12.81 6.28 -15.68
CA PRO A 195 -12.94 6.41 -14.22
C PRO A 195 -13.76 5.27 -13.58
N LYS A 196 -14.62 4.59 -14.35
CA LYS A 196 -15.33 3.37 -13.92
C LYS A 196 -14.43 2.24 -13.42
N MET A 197 -13.13 2.20 -13.72
CA MET A 197 -12.24 1.15 -13.22
C MET A 197 -11.97 1.23 -11.71
N VAL A 198 -12.09 2.41 -11.10
CA VAL A 198 -11.78 2.64 -9.67
C VAL A 198 -13.00 3.09 -8.87
N THR A 199 -14.19 3.05 -9.49
CA THR A 199 -15.43 3.52 -8.86
C THR A 199 -16.56 2.53 -9.00
N ALA A 200 -17.32 2.33 -7.93
CA ALA A 200 -18.64 1.72 -8.00
C ALA A 200 -19.71 2.68 -7.48
N SER A 201 -20.89 2.56 -8.07
CA SER A 201 -22.13 3.16 -7.58
C SER A 201 -23.04 2.04 -7.12
N GLY A 202 -23.91 2.30 -6.15
CA GLY A 202 -24.95 1.34 -5.78
C GLY A 202 -24.79 0.63 -4.44
N LEU A 203 -24.15 1.22 -3.43
CA LEU A 203 -24.59 1.00 -2.04
C LEU A 203 -25.98 1.65 -1.82
N HIS A 204 -26.95 1.35 -2.67
CA HIS A 204 -28.33 1.80 -2.49
C HIS A 204 -29.09 0.85 -1.57
N ILE A 205 -29.93 1.45 -0.74
CA ILE A 205 -30.82 0.75 0.20
C ILE A 205 -31.80 -0.08 -0.63
N THR A 206 -31.86 -1.38 -0.37
CA THR A 206 -32.97 -2.21 -0.84
C THR A 206 -33.78 -2.62 0.38
N ASP A 207 -34.99 -2.10 0.49
CA ASP A 207 -35.80 -2.16 1.72
C ASP A 207 -36.40 -3.54 2.05
N ASN A 208 -36.25 -4.54 1.17
CA ASN A 208 -36.86 -5.86 1.39
C ASN A 208 -35.80 -6.97 1.54
N ILE A 209 -35.49 -7.32 2.79
CA ILE A 209 -34.73 -8.53 3.14
C ILE A 209 -35.73 -9.67 3.39
N SER A 210 -35.95 -10.53 2.39
CA SER A 210 -36.92 -11.63 2.46
C SER A 210 -36.28 -13.01 2.60
N ASN A 211 -35.07 -13.10 3.15
CA ASN A 211 -34.35 -14.38 3.31
C ASN A 211 -34.44 -14.92 4.76
N PRO A 212 -34.28 -16.24 4.97
CA PRO A 212 -34.42 -16.87 6.28
C PRO A 212 -33.42 -16.37 7.34
N ALA A 213 -32.28 -15.83 6.92
CA ALA A 213 -31.28 -15.29 7.82
C ALA A 213 -31.64 -13.87 8.29
N GLY A 214 -32.56 -13.16 7.62
CA GLY A 214 -32.91 -11.78 7.93
C GLY A 214 -31.75 -10.79 7.76
N SER A 215 -30.69 -11.17 7.04
CA SER A 215 -29.55 -10.30 6.73
C SER A 215 -29.14 -10.43 5.26
N ARG A 216 -28.59 -9.37 4.67
CA ARG A 216 -28.10 -9.35 3.29
C ARG A 216 -26.68 -8.81 3.24
N VAL A 217 -25.77 -9.63 2.74
CA VAL A 217 -24.36 -9.25 2.50
C VAL A 217 -24.21 -8.86 1.04
N ASN A 218 -23.86 -7.61 0.80
CA ASN A 218 -23.64 -7.02 -0.52
C ASN A 218 -22.14 -6.71 -0.68
N PRO A 219 -21.33 -7.69 -1.14
CA PRO A 219 -19.91 -7.46 -1.35
C PRO A 219 -19.68 -6.57 -2.57
N MET A 220 -18.72 -5.65 -2.48
CA MET A 220 -18.15 -5.03 -3.68
C MET A 220 -17.08 -5.94 -4.25
N THR A 221 -17.34 -6.46 -5.44
CA THR A 221 -16.44 -7.38 -6.13
C THR A 221 -15.54 -6.64 -7.10
N SER A 222 -14.46 -7.29 -7.51
CA SER A 222 -13.57 -6.76 -8.54
C SER A 222 -14.22 -6.69 -9.94
N THR A 223 -15.37 -7.34 -10.12
CA THR A 223 -16.22 -7.15 -11.31
C THR A 223 -16.97 -5.82 -11.29
N GLN A 224 -17.23 -5.24 -10.10
CA GLN A 224 -17.86 -3.92 -9.94
C GLN A 224 -16.83 -2.79 -9.85
N ILE A 225 -15.66 -3.05 -9.28
CA ILE A 225 -14.50 -2.15 -9.30
C ILE A 225 -13.28 -2.93 -9.78
N PRO A 226 -12.94 -2.90 -11.08
CA PRO A 226 -11.74 -3.57 -11.61
C PRO A 226 -10.45 -3.28 -10.84
N GLY A 227 -10.32 -2.07 -10.26
CA GLY A 227 -9.23 -1.65 -9.38
C GLY A 227 -9.12 -2.42 -8.06
N LEU A 228 -10.08 -3.28 -7.71
CA LEU A 228 -10.04 -4.20 -6.57
C LEU A 228 -9.44 -5.59 -6.91
N ASN A 229 -8.95 -5.83 -8.13
CA ASN A 229 -8.28 -7.09 -8.50
C ASN A 229 -6.87 -7.26 -7.92
N SER A 230 -6.35 -6.29 -7.15
CA SER A 230 -4.98 -6.33 -6.59
C SER A 230 -4.75 -5.67 -5.22
N PRO A 231 -5.61 -4.78 -4.68
CA PRO A 231 -5.38 -4.27 -3.35
C PRO A 231 -5.72 -5.35 -2.33
N SER A 232 -4.95 -5.37 -1.24
CA SER A 232 -5.19 -6.22 -0.09
C SER A 232 -6.46 -5.83 0.68
N ILE A 233 -7.35 -4.97 0.15
CA ILE A 233 -8.55 -4.47 0.84
C ILE A 233 -9.82 -4.64 0.00
N SER A 234 -10.94 -5.02 0.63
CA SER A 234 -12.27 -5.09 0.05
C SER A 234 -13.31 -4.40 0.94
N LEU A 235 -14.49 -4.11 0.40
CA LEU A 235 -15.61 -3.49 1.12
C LEU A 235 -16.90 -4.27 0.92
N VAL A 236 -17.71 -4.34 1.96
CA VAL A 236 -18.97 -5.05 1.99
C VAL A 236 -20.00 -4.19 2.71
N ARG A 237 -21.19 -4.07 2.14
CA ARG A 237 -22.38 -3.55 2.84
C ARG A 237 -23.15 -4.71 3.45
N ILE A 238 -23.60 -4.56 4.68
CA ILE A 238 -24.44 -5.56 5.34
C ILE A 238 -25.68 -4.88 5.89
N ASP A 239 -26.84 -5.38 5.46
CA ASP A 239 -28.16 -4.93 5.89
C ASP A 239 -28.80 -6.00 6.77
N TYR A 240 -29.41 -5.60 7.88
CA TYR A 240 -30.10 -6.48 8.83
C TYR A 240 -31.55 -6.03 9.02
N ALA A 241 -32.47 -6.98 8.88
CA ALA A 241 -33.85 -6.87 9.35
C ALA A 241 -33.89 -7.09 10.87
N PRO A 242 -35.03 -6.82 11.56
CA PRO A 242 -35.14 -7.02 12.99
C PRO A 242 -34.89 -8.49 13.33
N SER A 243 -34.00 -8.74 14.29
CA SER A 243 -33.57 -10.10 14.68
C SER A 243 -32.84 -10.88 13.57
N GLY A 244 -32.46 -10.23 12.48
CA GLY A 244 -31.65 -10.81 11.42
C GLY A 244 -30.27 -11.21 11.93
N ILE A 245 -29.72 -12.30 11.41
CA ILE A 245 -28.44 -12.85 11.80
C ILE A 245 -27.56 -12.95 10.57
N ASN A 246 -26.31 -12.52 10.68
CA ASN A 246 -25.26 -13.00 9.79
C ASN A 246 -24.68 -14.27 10.43
N PRO A 247 -24.94 -15.46 9.85
CA PRO A 247 -24.60 -16.74 10.49
C PRO A 247 -23.13 -16.79 10.90
N PRO A 248 -22.77 -17.54 11.97
CA PRO A 248 -21.39 -17.64 12.40
C PRO A 248 -20.46 -18.08 11.25
N HIS A 249 -19.41 -17.30 10.99
CA HIS A 249 -18.44 -17.57 9.92
C HIS A 249 -17.05 -17.04 10.27
N THR A 250 -16.04 -17.51 9.54
CA THR A 250 -14.65 -17.07 9.66
C THR A 250 -14.18 -16.40 8.36
N HIS A 251 -13.22 -15.48 8.49
CA HIS A 251 -12.44 -14.97 7.36
C HIS A 251 -11.00 -15.49 7.48
N PRO A 252 -10.68 -16.67 6.91
CA PRO A 252 -9.40 -17.36 7.17
C PRO A 252 -8.17 -16.60 6.66
N ARG A 253 -8.36 -15.56 5.84
CA ARG A 253 -7.29 -14.77 5.23
C ARG A 253 -7.45 -13.28 5.42
N ALA A 254 -8.48 -12.81 6.13
CA ALA A 254 -8.74 -11.37 6.24
C ALA A 254 -9.12 -10.94 7.65
N THR A 255 -8.58 -9.78 8.06
CA THR A 255 -9.12 -8.99 9.17
C THR A 255 -10.33 -8.22 8.68
N GLU A 256 -11.38 -8.10 9.48
CA GLU A 256 -12.54 -7.26 9.18
C GLU A 256 -12.65 -6.09 10.18
N ILE A 257 -12.93 -4.89 9.68
CA ILE A 257 -13.38 -3.75 10.48
C ILE A 257 -14.81 -3.40 10.08
N LEU A 258 -15.72 -3.41 11.05
CA LEU A 258 -17.15 -3.14 10.87
C LEU A 258 -17.50 -1.78 11.45
N THR A 259 -18.20 -0.94 10.70
CA THR A 259 -18.76 0.33 11.15
C THR A 259 -20.28 0.30 11.09
N ILE A 260 -20.94 0.61 12.20
CA ILE A 260 -22.39 0.73 12.23
C ILE A 260 -22.78 2.13 11.73
N LEU A 261 -23.61 2.18 10.70
CA LEU A 261 -24.07 3.45 10.13
C LEU A 261 -25.48 3.79 10.61
N GLU A 262 -26.33 2.78 10.84
CA GLU A 262 -27.66 2.94 11.43
C GLU A 262 -28.05 1.70 12.26
N GLY A 263 -28.94 1.89 13.23
CA GLY A 263 -29.41 0.82 14.12
C GLY A 263 -28.38 0.34 15.14
N SER A 264 -28.56 -0.90 15.60
CA SER A 264 -27.65 -1.57 16.55
C SER A 264 -27.47 -3.04 16.21
N LEU A 265 -26.26 -3.55 16.47
CA LEU A 265 -25.87 -4.94 16.26
C LEU A 265 -25.24 -5.50 17.53
N GLU A 266 -25.60 -6.71 17.93
CA GLU A 266 -24.77 -7.52 18.81
C GLU A 266 -23.74 -8.27 17.96
N VAL A 267 -22.47 -8.07 18.25
CA VAL A 267 -21.38 -8.73 17.54
C VAL A 267 -20.44 -9.43 18.49
N GLY A 268 -19.76 -10.46 18.00
CA GLY A 268 -18.69 -11.08 18.76
C GLY A 268 -17.88 -12.07 17.96
N PHE A 269 -16.79 -12.53 18.56
CA PHE A 269 -15.98 -13.62 18.05
C PHE A 269 -15.48 -14.53 19.17
N VAL A 270 -15.14 -15.76 18.81
CA VAL A 270 -14.60 -16.76 19.73
C VAL A 270 -13.08 -16.82 19.56
N THR A 271 -12.34 -16.72 20.66
CA THR A 271 -10.88 -16.86 20.68
C THR A 271 -10.47 -18.32 20.46
N SER A 272 -9.29 -18.58 19.89
CA SER A 272 -8.77 -19.95 19.66
C SER A 272 -7.96 -20.51 20.84
N ASN A 273 -7.90 -19.78 21.97
CA ASN A 273 -7.27 -20.24 23.20
C ASN A 273 -7.98 -21.50 23.77
N PRO A 274 -7.33 -22.27 24.67
CA PRO A 274 -7.91 -23.50 25.23
C PRO A 274 -9.27 -23.32 25.93
N GLN A 275 -9.64 -22.10 26.30
CA GLN A 275 -10.90 -21.75 26.96
C GLN A 275 -12.03 -21.38 26.00
N ASN A 276 -11.74 -21.12 24.72
CA ASN A 276 -12.71 -20.68 23.70
C ASN A 276 -13.62 -19.54 24.17
N SER A 277 -13.03 -18.49 24.75
CA SER A 277 -13.77 -17.35 25.28
C SER A 277 -14.53 -16.60 24.17
N LEU A 278 -15.79 -16.27 24.43
CA LEU A 278 -16.60 -15.39 23.57
C LEU A 278 -16.37 -13.94 23.96
N ILE A 279 -15.83 -13.14 23.03
CA ILE A 279 -15.78 -11.69 23.13
C ILE A 279 -16.99 -11.13 22.39
N THR A 280 -17.92 -10.49 23.10
CA THR A 280 -19.15 -9.93 22.51
C THR A 280 -19.38 -8.50 22.97
N LYS A 281 -20.04 -7.70 22.12
CA LYS A 281 -20.44 -6.32 22.40
C LYS A 281 -21.68 -5.94 21.60
N VAL A 282 -22.54 -5.12 22.21
CA VAL A 282 -23.61 -4.43 21.50
C VAL A 282 -23.07 -3.10 20.98
N LEU A 283 -23.20 -2.90 19.68
CA LEU A 283 -22.78 -1.72 18.94
C LEU A 283 -23.98 -0.90 18.49
N HIS A 284 -23.82 0.41 18.46
CA HIS A 284 -24.80 1.38 18.00
C HIS A 284 -24.22 2.20 16.84
N LYS A 285 -25.06 3.04 16.20
CA LYS A 285 -24.62 3.97 15.14
C LYS A 285 -23.33 4.71 15.52
N GLY A 286 -22.35 4.65 14.62
CA GLY A 286 -21.02 5.27 14.77
C GLY A 286 -20.04 4.46 15.61
N ASP A 287 -20.44 3.28 16.10
CA ASP A 287 -19.51 2.35 16.72
C ASP A 287 -18.77 1.56 15.63
N VAL A 288 -17.51 1.28 15.93
CA VAL A 288 -16.59 0.48 15.11
C VAL A 288 -16.19 -0.75 15.90
N PHE A 289 -16.11 -1.90 15.25
CA PHE A 289 -15.63 -3.14 15.86
C PHE A 289 -14.73 -3.92 14.92
N VAL A 290 -13.70 -4.53 15.48
CA VAL A 290 -12.65 -5.25 14.74
C VAL A 290 -12.77 -6.74 14.98
N PHE A 291 -12.79 -7.51 13.90
CA PHE A 291 -12.74 -8.97 13.93
C PHE A 291 -11.35 -9.43 13.46
N PRO A 292 -10.55 -10.05 14.35
CA PRO A 292 -9.26 -10.61 13.98
C PRO A 292 -9.39 -11.71 12.92
N ILE A 293 -8.34 -11.85 12.12
CA ILE A 293 -8.23 -12.84 11.06
C ILE A 293 -8.48 -14.27 11.56
N GLY A 294 -9.27 -15.04 10.83
CA GLY A 294 -9.49 -16.47 11.07
C GLY A 294 -10.39 -16.83 12.26
N LEU A 295 -10.82 -15.88 13.09
CA LEU A 295 -11.68 -16.15 14.23
C LEU A 295 -13.15 -16.31 13.82
N LEU A 296 -13.86 -17.18 14.56
CA LEU A 296 -15.29 -17.42 14.33
C LEU A 296 -16.08 -16.23 14.85
N SER A 297 -16.71 -15.49 13.93
CA SER A 297 -17.47 -14.28 14.23
C SER A 297 -18.97 -14.49 14.08
N ARG A 298 -19.78 -13.75 14.84
CA ARG A 298 -21.24 -13.70 14.74
C ARG A 298 -21.69 -12.24 14.80
N LYS A 299 -22.76 -11.92 14.06
CA LYS A 299 -23.39 -10.60 14.06
C LYS A 299 -24.92 -10.76 14.06
N VAL A 300 -25.61 -10.06 14.95
CA VAL A 300 -27.07 -10.17 15.15
C VAL A 300 -27.67 -8.78 15.19
N GLY A 301 -28.69 -8.55 14.37
CA GLY A 301 -29.47 -7.31 14.34
C GLY A 301 -30.37 -7.17 15.56
N ASN A 302 -30.24 -6.07 16.27
CA ASN A 302 -31.17 -5.67 17.32
C ASN A 302 -32.12 -4.58 16.79
N GLY A 303 -33.03 -4.99 15.90
CA GLY A 303 -33.83 -4.09 15.07
C GLY A 303 -33.26 -3.96 13.64
N ASN A 304 -33.80 -3.01 12.86
CA ASN A 304 -33.23 -2.68 11.56
C ASN A 304 -31.86 -2.04 11.75
N ALA A 305 -30.83 -2.57 11.10
CA ALA A 305 -29.48 -2.06 11.20
C ALA A 305 -28.73 -2.12 9.87
N PHE A 306 -27.84 -1.16 9.68
CA PHE A 306 -27.01 -1.05 8.49
C PHE A 306 -25.55 -0.83 8.90
N ALA A 307 -24.66 -1.62 8.31
CA ALA A 307 -23.23 -1.53 8.56
C ALA A 307 -22.42 -1.66 7.27
N ILE A 308 -21.23 -1.07 7.28
CA ILE A 308 -20.19 -1.28 6.26
C ILE A 308 -19.03 -2.02 6.92
N ALA A 309 -18.54 -3.06 6.26
CA ALA A 309 -17.38 -3.82 6.68
C ALA A 309 -16.28 -3.69 5.62
N ALA A 310 -15.08 -3.31 6.04
CA ALA A 310 -13.89 -3.39 5.18
C ALA A 310 -13.02 -4.56 5.63
N GLN A 311 -12.43 -5.27 4.68
CA GLN A 311 -11.62 -6.45 4.97
C GLN A 311 -10.24 -6.33 4.35
N VAL A 312 -9.18 -6.58 5.11
CA VAL A 312 -7.82 -6.65 4.57
C VAL A 312 -7.33 -8.08 4.51
N VAL A 313 -7.03 -8.56 3.31
CA VAL A 313 -6.45 -9.88 3.07
C VAL A 313 -4.94 -9.84 3.33
N LYS A 314 -4.48 -10.62 4.31
CA LYS A 314 -3.04 -10.93 4.42
C LYS A 314 -2.73 -12.07 3.45
N ILE A 315 -2.20 -11.72 2.28
CA ILE A 315 -1.59 -12.72 1.41
C ILE A 315 -0.25 -13.09 2.06
N LEU A 316 -0.17 -14.26 2.69
CA LEU A 316 1.14 -14.89 2.88
C LEU A 316 1.68 -15.11 1.47
N VAL A 317 2.66 -14.32 1.04
CA VAL A 317 3.56 -14.77 -0.02
C VAL A 317 4.43 -15.85 0.62
N LEU A 318 3.85 -17.03 0.85
CA LEU A 318 4.65 -18.23 0.81
C LEU A 318 5.20 -18.24 -0.62
N SER A 319 6.51 -18.08 -0.76
CA SER A 319 7.20 -18.61 -1.94
C SER A 319 6.56 -19.96 -2.26
N GLN A 320 6.01 -20.08 -3.45
CA GLN A 320 5.15 -21.19 -3.85
C GLN A 320 5.76 -22.55 -3.47
N LEU A 321 5.26 -23.16 -2.41
CA LEU A 321 5.30 -24.60 -2.21
C LEU A 321 3.84 -25.07 -2.22
N ARG A 322 3.29 -25.22 -3.42
CA ARG A 322 2.22 -26.20 -3.62
C ARG A 322 2.86 -27.56 -3.34
N ILE A 323 2.68 -28.09 -2.13
CA ILE A 323 2.69 -29.54 -1.95
C ILE A 323 1.46 -30.01 -2.74
N GLN A 324 1.68 -30.46 -3.98
CA GLN A 324 0.68 -31.22 -4.68
C GLN A 324 0.34 -32.42 -3.80
N CYS A 325 -0.91 -32.50 -3.37
CA CYS A 325 -1.52 -33.77 -3.01
C CYS A 325 -1.35 -34.67 -4.24
N LEU A 326 -0.36 -35.57 -4.19
CA LEU A 326 -0.33 -36.76 -5.03
C LEU A 326 -1.61 -37.53 -4.73
N GLY A 327 -2.29 -37.97 -5.78
CA GLY A 327 -3.59 -38.63 -5.74
C GLY A 327 -3.63 -39.93 -4.92
N PRO A 328 -4.80 -40.57 -4.86
CA PRO A 328 -5.17 -41.52 -3.81
C PRO A 328 -4.54 -42.88 -4.07
N SER A 329 -3.34 -43.11 -3.55
CA SER A 329 -2.75 -44.45 -3.42
C SER A 329 -1.62 -44.39 -2.42
N LEU A 330 -1.94 -44.59 -1.12
CA LEU A 330 -1.09 -45.27 -0.13
C LEU A 330 -1.80 -45.25 1.23
N ILE A 331 -2.68 -46.22 1.38
CA ILE A 331 -3.22 -46.72 2.65
C ILE A 331 -2.17 -47.70 3.21
N PHE A 332 -1.75 -47.44 4.45
CA PHE A 332 -1.00 -48.28 5.40
C PHE A 332 0.35 -48.87 4.96
N LEU A 333 1.36 -48.69 5.81
CA LEU A 333 2.27 -49.78 6.19
C LEU A 333 2.97 -49.44 7.50
N ALA A 334 2.75 -50.32 8.49
CA ALA A 334 3.55 -50.42 9.69
C ALA A 334 4.98 -50.82 9.32
N PHE A 335 5.97 -50.28 10.03
CA PHE A 335 7.37 -50.60 9.86
C PHE A 335 7.67 -52.04 10.28
N GLN A 336 8.25 -52.82 9.36
CA GLN A 336 9.21 -53.86 9.70
C GLN A 336 10.31 -53.81 8.64
N VAL A 337 11.47 -53.27 9.00
CA VAL A 337 12.62 -53.10 8.10
C VAL A 337 13.71 -54.06 8.53
N ASP A 338 14.17 -54.85 7.56
CA ASP A 338 15.22 -55.85 7.66
C ASP A 338 16.62 -55.19 7.73
N ASN A 339 17.53 -55.76 8.53
CA ASN A 339 18.80 -55.14 8.95
C ASN A 339 19.84 -55.01 7.82
N ASN A 340 19.57 -55.50 6.61
CA ASN A 340 20.53 -55.50 5.51
C ASN A 340 20.52 -54.21 4.65
N VAL A 341 19.51 -53.35 4.78
CA VAL A 341 19.42 -52.08 4.02
C VAL A 341 20.21 -50.93 4.68
N VAL A 342 20.42 -51.01 6.00
CA VAL A 342 21.10 -49.94 6.78
C VAL A 342 22.58 -49.79 6.41
N ASN A 343 23.25 -50.87 6.04
CA ASN A 343 24.69 -50.84 5.75
C ASN A 343 25.03 -50.28 4.36
N TYR A 344 24.07 -50.25 3.42
CA TYR A 344 24.29 -49.66 2.09
C TYR A 344 24.17 -48.12 2.09
N ILE A 345 23.43 -47.54 3.04
CA ILE A 345 23.18 -46.09 3.11
C ILE A 345 24.30 -45.35 3.88
N GLN A 346 25.09 -46.04 4.69
CA GLN A 346 26.12 -45.41 5.54
C GLN A 346 27.41 -45.00 4.81
N SER A 347 27.68 -45.46 3.58
CA SER A 347 28.97 -45.20 2.91
C SER A 347 29.02 -43.96 2.01
N ASN A 348 27.88 -43.39 1.59
CA ASN A 348 27.82 -42.26 0.63
C ASN A 348 27.32 -40.92 1.22
N SER A 349 27.07 -40.82 2.52
CA SER A 349 26.27 -39.72 3.09
C SER A 349 27.07 -38.50 3.61
N ARG A 350 28.40 -38.54 3.73
CA ARG A 350 29.13 -37.41 4.34
C ARG A 350 29.36 -36.21 3.42
N GLN A 351 29.58 -36.41 2.11
CA GLN A 351 29.80 -35.30 1.17
C GLN A 351 28.48 -34.68 0.65
N ALA A 352 27.44 -35.49 0.49
CA ALA A 352 26.12 -35.01 0.07
C ALA A 352 25.45 -34.14 1.16
N MET A 353 25.51 -34.57 2.43
CA MET A 353 24.89 -33.85 3.55
C MET A 353 25.47 -32.45 3.77
N ALA A 354 26.79 -32.28 3.59
CA ALA A 354 27.41 -30.96 3.71
C ALA A 354 26.96 -29.98 2.61
N SER A 355 26.78 -30.46 1.38
CA SER A 355 26.23 -29.66 0.27
C SER A 355 24.75 -29.31 0.49
N TYR A 356 23.95 -30.24 1.01
CA TYR A 356 22.55 -29.96 1.34
C TYR A 356 22.41 -28.97 2.50
N ILE A 357 23.28 -29.04 3.51
CA ILE A 357 23.29 -28.08 4.62
C ILE A 357 23.71 -26.69 4.13
N LEU A 358 24.76 -26.58 3.31
CA LEU A 358 25.18 -25.30 2.71
C LEU A 358 24.11 -24.72 1.77
N LEU A 359 23.49 -25.54 0.93
CA LEU A 359 22.41 -25.11 0.02
C LEU A 359 21.16 -24.69 0.81
N SER A 360 20.80 -25.42 1.87
CA SER A 360 19.69 -25.05 2.76
C SER A 360 19.98 -23.79 3.57
N GLY A 361 21.22 -23.57 4.00
CA GLY A 361 21.68 -22.35 4.66
C GLY A 361 21.70 -21.14 3.72
N LEU A 362 22.15 -21.32 2.47
CA LEU A 362 22.07 -20.29 1.41
C LEU A 362 20.61 -19.98 1.06
N LEU A 363 19.74 -20.98 0.90
CA LEU A 363 18.31 -20.78 0.70
C LEU A 363 17.69 -20.00 1.87
N ALA A 364 17.99 -20.37 3.11
CA ALA A 364 17.50 -19.68 4.31
C ALA A 364 17.99 -18.23 4.41
N LEU A 365 19.21 -17.92 3.95
CA LEU A 365 19.72 -16.56 3.85
C LEU A 365 18.97 -15.73 2.78
N PHE A 366 18.63 -16.32 1.63
CA PHE A 366 17.80 -15.66 0.60
C PHE A 366 16.34 -15.46 1.03
N PHE A 367 15.80 -16.28 1.94
CA PHE A 367 14.44 -16.14 2.48
C PHE A 367 14.24 -14.95 3.44
N THR A 368 15.30 -14.25 3.83
CA THR A 368 15.20 -13.11 4.75
C THR A 368 14.91 -11.76 4.09
N ALA A 369 14.77 -11.71 2.75
CA ALA A 369 14.24 -10.54 2.05
C ALA A 369 12.70 -10.49 2.19
N ALA A 370 12.19 -10.38 3.42
CA ALA A 370 10.79 -10.15 3.69
C ALA A 370 10.42 -8.75 3.18
N LEU A 371 9.58 -8.70 2.14
CA LEU A 371 8.85 -7.48 1.78
C LEU A 371 8.06 -7.05 3.02
N ALA A 372 8.43 -5.91 3.59
CA ALA A 372 7.84 -5.38 4.81
C ALA A 372 6.33 -5.12 4.62
N SER A 373 5.55 -6.12 5.01
CA SER A 373 4.14 -6.03 5.35
C SER A 373 3.99 -6.51 6.80
N ASP A 374 2.93 -6.09 7.49
CA ASP A 374 2.71 -6.43 8.90
C ASP A 374 2.81 -7.97 9.07
N PRO A 375 3.74 -8.49 9.92
CA PRO A 375 3.97 -9.91 10.03
C PRO A 375 2.66 -10.64 10.36
N SER A 376 2.56 -11.90 9.93
CA SER A 376 1.40 -12.70 10.32
C SER A 376 1.42 -12.91 11.83
N PRO A 377 0.29 -12.69 12.52
CA PRO A 377 0.29 -12.76 13.97
C PRO A 377 0.51 -14.22 14.41
N LEU A 378 1.41 -14.45 15.37
CA LEU A 378 1.70 -15.78 15.94
C LEU A 378 0.64 -16.23 16.99
N GLN A 379 -0.33 -15.36 17.27
CA GLN A 379 -1.41 -15.51 18.24
C GLN A 379 -2.68 -14.85 17.68
N ASP A 380 -3.85 -15.09 18.27
CA ASP A 380 -5.15 -14.60 17.76
C ASP A 380 -5.19 -13.09 17.48
N PHE A 381 -4.57 -12.30 18.36
CA PHE A 381 -4.50 -10.84 18.28
C PHE A 381 -3.37 -10.31 19.18
N CYS A 382 -2.93 -9.08 18.93
CA CYS A 382 -2.00 -8.34 19.79
C CYS A 382 -2.61 -6.97 20.10
N VAL A 383 -3.37 -6.86 21.18
CA VAL A 383 -3.93 -5.58 21.62
C VAL A 383 -2.79 -4.67 22.06
N ALA A 384 -2.70 -3.45 21.53
CA ALA A 384 -1.66 -2.50 21.90
C ALA A 384 -1.68 -2.14 23.39
N ASP A 385 -0.54 -2.24 24.07
CA ASP A 385 -0.29 -1.68 25.39
C ASP A 385 0.34 -0.29 25.24
N THR A 386 -0.47 0.75 25.42
CA THR A 386 -0.05 2.15 25.29
C THR A 386 0.79 2.65 26.47
N ASN A 387 0.96 1.86 27.54
CA ASN A 387 1.70 2.24 28.74
C ASN A 387 3.14 1.68 28.79
N ASN A 388 3.50 0.82 27.83
CA ASN A 388 4.80 0.14 27.83
C ASN A 388 5.78 0.81 26.86
N GLN A 389 7.08 0.84 27.21
CA GLN A 389 8.14 1.46 26.42
C GLN A 389 8.84 0.51 25.44
N VAL A 390 8.45 -0.77 25.40
CA VAL A 390 9.01 -1.74 24.45
C VAL A 390 8.25 -1.71 23.14
N PHE A 391 8.94 -1.41 22.04
CA PHE A 391 8.35 -1.31 20.70
C PHE A 391 8.64 -2.58 19.88
N LEU A 392 7.59 -3.30 19.45
CA LEU A 392 7.64 -4.38 18.46
C LEU A 392 6.75 -3.99 17.29
N ASN A 393 7.34 -3.52 16.18
CA ASN A 393 6.59 -2.99 15.02
C ASN A 393 5.54 -1.90 15.35
N GLY A 394 5.77 -1.14 16.43
CA GLY A 394 4.99 0.05 16.78
C GLY A 394 4.43 0.08 18.19
N LEU A 395 3.88 -1.02 18.72
CA LEU A 395 3.24 -1.07 20.05
C LEU A 395 3.40 -2.47 20.69
N ALA A 396 3.73 -2.55 21.98
CA ALA A 396 3.75 -3.81 22.74
C ALA A 396 2.37 -4.47 22.81
N CYS A 397 2.31 -5.79 23.02
CA CYS A 397 1.05 -6.49 23.25
C CYS A 397 0.66 -6.50 24.73
N LYS A 398 -0.60 -6.23 25.03
CA LYS A 398 -1.27 -6.50 26.32
C LYS A 398 -1.34 -8.01 26.57
N ASP A 399 -1.31 -8.43 27.84
CA ASP A 399 -1.55 -9.83 28.23
C ASP A 399 -2.94 -10.28 27.73
N PRO A 400 -3.05 -11.37 26.92
CA PRO A 400 -4.32 -11.87 26.41
C PRO A 400 -5.38 -12.13 27.49
N LYS A 401 -4.99 -12.43 28.73
CA LYS A 401 -5.92 -12.63 29.86
C LYS A 401 -6.62 -11.35 30.32
N MET A 402 -6.04 -10.19 29.98
CA MET A 402 -6.54 -8.87 30.36
C MET A 402 -7.34 -8.20 29.22
N VAL A 403 -7.48 -8.88 28.08
CA VAL A 403 -8.13 -8.35 26.88
C VAL A 403 -9.65 -8.51 26.97
N ASP A 404 -10.38 -7.46 26.60
CA ASP A 404 -11.85 -7.46 26.55
C ASP A 404 -12.40 -6.82 25.26
N ALA A 405 -13.73 -6.81 25.09
CA ALA A 405 -14.38 -6.32 23.89
C ALA A 405 -14.16 -4.83 23.61
N ASN A 406 -13.87 -4.02 24.64
CA ASN A 406 -13.58 -2.60 24.48
C ASN A 406 -12.25 -2.37 23.76
N ASP A 407 -11.29 -3.29 23.90
CA ASP A 407 -10.00 -3.20 23.19
C ASP A 407 -10.18 -3.28 21.66
N PHE A 408 -11.29 -3.87 21.16
CA PHE A 408 -11.59 -4.04 19.73
C PHE A 408 -12.65 -3.07 19.20
N SER A 409 -13.07 -2.09 20.00
CA SER A 409 -14.17 -1.21 19.64
C SER A 409 -13.89 0.25 19.97
N SER A 410 -14.46 1.15 19.18
CA SER A 410 -14.50 2.57 19.51
C SER A 410 -15.85 3.14 19.12
N SER A 411 -16.33 4.14 19.87
CA SER A 411 -17.59 4.83 19.64
C SER A 411 -17.35 6.27 19.22
N GLY A 412 -18.41 6.93 18.75
CA GLY A 412 -18.37 8.36 18.41
C GLY A 412 -17.92 8.68 16.99
N LEU A 413 -17.72 7.68 16.11
CA LEU A 413 -17.47 7.95 14.69
C LEU A 413 -18.70 8.55 13.99
N HIS A 414 -19.89 8.55 14.62
CA HIS A 414 -21.06 9.27 14.13
C HIS A 414 -20.99 10.80 14.39
N ILE A 415 -20.13 11.25 15.30
CA ILE A 415 -20.00 12.66 15.69
C ILE A 415 -19.14 13.38 14.64
N ALA A 416 -19.65 14.50 14.13
CA ALA A 416 -18.93 15.30 13.14
C ALA A 416 -17.71 15.98 13.77
N GLY A 417 -16.58 15.94 13.06
CA GLY A 417 -15.38 16.68 13.43
C GLY A 417 -15.53 18.20 13.20
N ASN A 418 -14.72 19.00 13.90
CA ASN A 418 -14.71 20.45 13.72
C ASN A 418 -14.02 20.85 12.41
N THR A 419 -14.80 21.31 11.42
CA THR A 419 -14.34 21.78 10.12
C THR A 419 -14.01 23.28 10.09
N SER A 420 -14.06 23.98 11.23
CA SER A 420 -13.72 25.41 11.34
C SER A 420 -12.20 25.63 11.32
N ASN A 421 -11.58 25.29 10.20
CA ASN A 421 -10.15 25.41 9.96
C ASN A 421 -9.89 25.76 8.48
N PRO A 422 -8.67 26.18 8.10
CA PRO A 422 -8.41 26.68 6.74
C PRO A 422 -8.70 25.66 5.61
N ALA A 423 -8.61 24.36 5.88
CA ALA A 423 -8.92 23.34 4.88
C ALA A 423 -10.43 23.09 4.75
N GLY A 424 -11.24 23.49 5.74
CA GLY A 424 -12.67 23.22 5.76
C GLY A 424 -13.02 21.74 5.92
N SER A 425 -12.10 20.91 6.41
CA SER A 425 -12.32 19.48 6.63
C SER A 425 -11.72 18.98 7.94
N LYS A 426 -12.19 17.83 8.42
CA LYS A 426 -11.63 17.14 9.59
C LYS A 426 -11.57 15.65 9.35
N VAL A 427 -10.36 15.11 9.40
CA VAL A 427 -10.11 13.66 9.44
C VAL A 427 -10.11 13.20 10.90
N THR A 428 -10.92 12.19 11.20
CA THR A 428 -11.02 11.53 12.50
C THR A 428 -10.54 10.08 12.35
N PRO A 429 -9.30 9.78 12.77
CA PRO A 429 -8.70 8.46 12.57
C PRO A 429 -9.12 7.44 13.61
N MET A 430 -9.24 6.18 13.18
CA MET A 430 -9.41 4.98 13.98
C MET A 430 -8.28 4.00 13.64
N THR A 431 -7.11 4.25 14.24
CA THR A 431 -5.89 3.43 14.11
C THR A 431 -5.68 2.57 15.36
N ALA A 432 -4.58 1.81 15.42
CA ALA A 432 -4.16 1.08 16.63
C ALA A 432 -4.01 1.95 17.88
N VAL A 433 -3.93 3.28 17.74
CA VAL A 433 -3.95 4.22 18.87
C VAL A 433 -5.35 4.38 19.47
N GLN A 434 -6.40 4.44 18.63
CA GLN A 434 -7.78 4.63 19.08
C GLN A 434 -8.49 3.30 19.33
N ILE A 435 -8.15 2.26 18.57
CA ILE A 435 -8.66 0.90 18.73
C ILE A 435 -7.45 -0.02 18.90
N PRO A 436 -6.98 -0.24 20.15
CA PRO A 436 -5.78 -1.04 20.42
C PRO A 436 -5.76 -2.42 19.78
N GLY A 437 -6.93 -3.05 19.59
CA GLY A 437 -7.10 -4.33 18.91
C GLY A 437 -6.75 -4.33 17.43
N LEU A 438 -6.57 -3.17 16.78
CA LEU A 438 -6.07 -3.07 15.40
C LEU A 438 -4.57 -3.35 15.26
N ASN A 439 -3.84 -3.36 16.38
CA ASN A 439 -2.40 -3.57 16.34
C ASN A 439 -2.06 -4.97 15.75
N SER A 440 -1.08 -4.99 14.86
CA SER A 440 -0.68 -6.13 14.00
C SER A 440 -1.70 -6.61 12.94
N LEU A 441 -2.89 -6.00 12.84
CA LEU A 441 -3.96 -6.50 11.96
C LEU A 441 -3.96 -5.90 10.54
N GLY A 442 -3.11 -4.91 10.25
CA GLY A 442 -2.92 -4.39 8.90
C GLY A 442 -4.09 -3.65 8.28
N ILE A 443 -5.01 -3.11 9.09
CA ILE A 443 -6.14 -2.29 8.62
C ILE A 443 -6.37 -1.11 9.56
N SER A 444 -6.83 0.01 9.04
CA SER A 444 -7.32 1.15 9.81
C SER A 444 -8.51 1.82 9.10
N LEU A 445 -9.16 2.75 9.78
CA LEU A 445 -10.36 3.42 9.31
C LEU A 445 -10.28 4.92 9.61
N VAL A 446 -10.88 5.75 8.79
CA VAL A 446 -11.04 7.19 9.02
C VAL A 446 -12.46 7.62 8.68
N ARG A 447 -13.00 8.55 9.46
CA ARG A 447 -14.11 9.41 9.01
C ARG A 447 -13.55 10.74 8.55
N ILE A 448 -14.15 11.32 7.53
CA ILE A 448 -13.81 12.65 7.04
C ILE A 448 -15.08 13.48 6.92
N ASP A 449 -15.10 14.60 7.63
CA ASP A 449 -16.15 15.61 7.57
C ASP A 449 -15.66 16.80 6.74
N TYR A 450 -16.51 17.30 5.83
CA TYR A 450 -16.22 18.44 4.96
C TYR A 450 -17.28 19.52 5.12
N ALA A 451 -16.85 20.75 5.40
CA ALA A 451 -17.67 21.95 5.22
C ALA A 451 -17.95 22.16 3.71
N PRO A 452 -18.91 23.03 3.34
CA PRO A 452 -19.06 23.47 1.96
C PRO A 452 -17.72 23.99 1.42
N TRP A 453 -17.32 23.54 0.22
CA TRP A 453 -16.02 23.87 -0.40
C TRP A 453 -14.78 23.38 0.37
N GLY A 454 -14.96 22.59 1.42
CA GLY A 454 -13.86 22.00 2.18
C GLY A 454 -13.08 20.98 1.37
N ILE A 455 -11.77 20.90 1.64
CA ILE A 455 -10.85 19.97 0.99
C ILE A 455 -10.14 19.12 2.03
N ASN A 456 -9.87 17.87 1.68
CA ASN A 456 -8.72 17.16 2.21
C ASN A 456 -7.59 17.36 1.19
N PRO A 457 -6.59 18.21 1.51
CA PRO A 457 -5.59 18.66 0.54
C PRO A 457 -4.80 17.50 -0.10
N PRO A 458 -4.06 17.75 -1.19
CA PRO A 458 -3.19 16.74 -1.78
C PRO A 458 -2.30 16.06 -0.73
N HIS A 459 -2.42 14.74 -0.62
CA HIS A 459 -1.67 13.90 0.31
C HIS A 459 -1.42 12.51 -0.28
N THR A 460 -0.58 11.73 0.39
CA THR A 460 -0.31 10.33 0.04
C THR A 460 -0.17 9.47 1.30
N HIS A 461 -0.46 8.17 1.14
CA HIS A 461 -0.29 7.13 2.16
C HIS A 461 0.82 6.17 1.70
N PRO A 462 2.03 6.24 2.28
CA PRO A 462 3.16 5.41 1.84
C PRO A 462 2.96 3.92 2.11
N ARG A 463 2.04 3.55 3.00
CA ARG A 463 1.83 2.15 3.44
C ARG A 463 0.44 1.60 3.19
N ALA A 464 -0.50 2.38 2.64
CA ALA A 464 -1.87 1.92 2.46
C ALA A 464 -2.50 2.36 1.14
N THR A 465 -3.28 1.45 0.56
CA THR A 465 -4.37 1.80 -0.35
C THR A 465 -5.56 2.26 0.49
N GLU A 466 -6.26 3.29 0.03
CA GLU A 466 -7.49 3.81 0.66
C GLU A 466 -8.71 3.43 -0.20
N ILE A 467 -9.76 2.94 0.45
CA ILE A 467 -11.09 2.77 -0.15
C ILE A 467 -12.08 3.69 0.55
N LEU A 468 -12.53 4.73 -0.16
CA LEU A 468 -13.40 5.78 0.36
C LEU A 468 -14.84 5.57 -0.09
N THR A 469 -15.78 5.71 0.83
CA THR A 469 -17.23 5.67 0.60
C THR A 469 -17.86 6.97 1.05
N VAL A 470 -18.68 7.58 0.17
CA VAL A 470 -19.44 8.79 0.52
C VAL A 470 -20.69 8.40 1.32
N LEU A 471 -20.82 8.92 2.53
CA LEU A 471 -21.98 8.68 3.40
C LEU A 471 -23.06 9.74 3.20
N GLU A 472 -22.67 10.99 2.99
CA GLU A 472 -23.56 12.14 2.78
C GLU A 472 -22.92 13.18 1.85
N GLY A 473 -23.76 13.91 1.12
CA GLY A 473 -23.31 14.94 0.17
C GLY A 473 -22.70 14.38 -1.10
N SER A 474 -21.82 15.18 -1.72
CA SER A 474 -21.09 14.83 -2.94
C SER A 474 -19.62 15.22 -2.78
N LEU A 475 -18.72 14.40 -3.30
CA LEU A 475 -17.27 14.67 -3.27
C LEU A 475 -16.69 14.55 -4.66
N GLU A 476 -15.96 15.57 -5.10
CA GLU A 476 -15.01 15.40 -6.18
C GLU A 476 -13.73 14.83 -5.59
N VAL A 477 -13.25 13.74 -6.17
CA VAL A 477 -12.03 13.07 -5.74
C VAL A 477 -11.10 12.86 -6.92
N GLY A 478 -9.81 12.71 -6.65
CA GLY A 478 -8.89 12.28 -7.69
C GLY A 478 -7.50 11.96 -7.20
N PHE A 479 -6.75 11.26 -8.03
CA PHE A 479 -5.33 10.97 -7.83
C PHE A 479 -4.53 11.18 -9.10
N VAL A 480 -3.23 11.39 -8.93
CA VAL A 480 -2.29 11.63 -10.03
C VAL A 480 -1.43 10.39 -10.23
N THR A 481 -1.36 9.91 -11.48
CA THR A 481 -0.47 8.78 -11.82
C THR A 481 1.00 9.19 -11.70
N SER A 482 1.90 8.23 -11.51
CA SER A 482 3.34 8.52 -11.49
C SER A 482 3.87 9.05 -12.82
N ASN A 483 5.11 9.55 -12.79
CA ASN A 483 5.88 9.92 -13.97
C ASN A 483 5.93 8.77 -14.99
N PRO A 484 6.07 9.12 -16.29
CA PRO A 484 6.17 10.49 -16.81
C PRO A 484 4.82 11.18 -17.06
N GLN A 485 3.67 10.51 -16.90
CA GLN A 485 2.38 11.04 -17.35
C GLN A 485 1.81 12.12 -16.43
N ASN A 486 1.97 11.98 -15.11
CA ASN A 486 1.33 12.87 -14.12
C ASN A 486 -0.14 13.13 -14.43
N ARG A 487 -0.87 12.08 -14.86
CA ARG A 487 -2.24 12.21 -15.34
C ARG A 487 -3.19 12.22 -14.15
N LEU A 488 -4.06 13.23 -14.08
CA LEU A 488 -5.15 13.25 -13.13
C LEU A 488 -6.23 12.25 -13.52
N ILE A 489 -6.60 11.39 -12.57
CA ILE A 489 -7.81 10.56 -12.62
C ILE A 489 -8.76 11.13 -11.59
N THR A 490 -9.93 11.60 -12.03
CA THR A 490 -10.90 12.28 -11.16
C THR A 490 -12.32 11.82 -11.42
N LYS A 491 -13.17 11.91 -10.41
CA LYS A 491 -14.61 11.69 -10.51
C LYS A 491 -15.36 12.46 -9.43
N VAL A 492 -16.58 12.85 -9.73
CA VAL A 492 -17.58 13.27 -8.75
C VAL A 492 -18.32 12.04 -8.22
N LEU A 493 -18.31 11.88 -6.90
CA LEU A 493 -18.99 10.84 -6.14
C LEU A 493 -20.25 11.40 -5.49
N GLN A 494 -21.30 10.61 -5.47
CA GLN A 494 -22.54 10.84 -4.73
C GLN A 494 -22.61 9.93 -3.51
N LYS A 495 -23.55 10.19 -2.60
CA LYS A 495 -23.85 9.29 -1.47
C LYS A 495 -23.98 7.82 -1.94
N GLY A 496 -23.22 6.93 -1.29
CA GLY A 496 -23.15 5.51 -1.60
C GLY A 496 -22.14 5.13 -2.68
N ASP A 497 -21.52 6.10 -3.36
CA ASP A 497 -20.42 5.81 -4.28
C ASP A 497 -19.12 5.53 -3.52
N VAL A 498 -18.30 4.68 -4.14
CA VAL A 498 -16.98 4.27 -3.63
C VAL A 498 -15.89 4.59 -4.63
N PHE A 499 -14.73 4.98 -4.11
CA PHE A 499 -13.53 5.27 -4.90
C PHE A 499 -12.29 4.68 -4.22
N VAL A 500 -11.37 4.12 -5.02
CA VAL A 500 -10.12 3.53 -4.54
C VAL A 500 -8.94 4.43 -4.89
N PHE A 501 -8.14 4.81 -3.89
CA PHE A 501 -6.87 5.51 -4.05
C PHE A 501 -5.71 4.51 -3.88
N PRO A 502 -4.94 4.22 -4.94
CA PRO A 502 -3.82 3.29 -4.84
C PRO A 502 -2.72 3.76 -3.89
N ILE A 503 -2.07 2.81 -3.22
CA ILE A 503 -0.96 3.05 -2.31
C ILE A 503 0.12 3.98 -2.90
N GLY A 504 0.52 4.96 -2.10
CA GLY A 504 1.61 5.88 -2.41
C GLY A 504 1.32 6.91 -3.50
N LEU A 505 0.14 6.91 -4.14
CA LEU A 505 -0.23 7.95 -5.11
C LEU A 505 -0.76 9.21 -4.43
N ILE A 506 -0.38 10.37 -4.97
CA ILE A 506 -0.88 11.66 -4.50
C ILE A 506 -2.35 11.80 -4.92
N HIS A 507 -3.21 12.09 -3.95
CA HIS A 507 -4.64 12.21 -4.15
C HIS A 507 -5.26 13.29 -3.26
N TYR A 508 -6.50 13.67 -3.56
CA TYR A 508 -7.25 14.69 -2.85
C TYR A 508 -8.74 14.36 -2.84
N GLN A 509 -9.45 15.02 -1.93
CA GLN A 509 -10.91 15.05 -1.91
C GLN A 509 -11.39 16.49 -1.72
N ARG A 510 -12.46 16.88 -2.42
CA ARG A 510 -13.08 18.21 -2.36
C ARG A 510 -14.58 18.07 -2.28
N ASN A 511 -15.19 18.66 -1.25
CA ASN A 511 -16.62 18.91 -1.25
C ASN A 511 -16.90 20.11 -2.15
N PHE A 512 -17.50 19.90 -3.32
CA PHE A 512 -17.84 20.98 -4.25
C PHE A 512 -19.32 21.39 -4.17
N GLY A 513 -20.05 20.89 -3.16
CA GLY A 513 -21.43 21.22 -2.89
C GLY A 513 -21.61 22.39 -1.92
N ASN A 514 -22.83 22.93 -1.86
CA ASN A 514 -23.21 24.01 -0.95
C ASN A 514 -23.53 23.54 0.48
N GLY A 515 -23.67 22.23 0.69
CA GLY A 515 -23.89 21.61 2.01
C GLY A 515 -22.62 20.92 2.53
N SER A 516 -22.68 20.36 3.73
CA SER A 516 -21.62 19.48 4.24
C SER A 516 -21.59 18.14 3.50
N ALA A 517 -20.42 17.51 3.48
CA ALA A 517 -20.26 16.14 2.99
C ALA A 517 -19.54 15.28 4.03
N ILE A 518 -19.83 13.99 4.04
CA ILE A 518 -19.25 13.03 4.97
C ILE A 518 -18.79 11.81 4.18
N ALA A 519 -17.57 11.37 4.45
CA ALA A 519 -17.04 10.12 3.92
C ALA A 519 -16.44 9.26 5.03
N ILE A 520 -16.39 7.96 4.76
CA ILE A 520 -15.62 7.00 5.54
C ILE A 520 -14.65 6.31 4.62
N ALA A 521 -13.42 6.06 5.09
CA ALA A 521 -12.45 5.33 4.31
C ALA A 521 -11.73 4.28 5.15
N ALA A 522 -11.52 3.12 4.56
CA ALA A 522 -10.68 2.07 5.15
C ALA A 522 -9.32 2.06 4.44
N LEU A 523 -8.27 1.80 5.21
CA LEU A 523 -6.89 1.81 4.73
C LEU A 523 -6.25 0.46 4.95
N SER A 524 -5.53 -0.04 3.95
CA SER A 524 -4.89 -1.36 3.94
C SER A 524 -3.63 -1.46 4.81
N SER A 525 -3.55 -0.70 5.89
CA SER A 525 -2.51 -0.77 6.92
C SER A 525 -3.05 -0.25 8.25
N GLN A 526 -2.59 -0.83 9.37
CA GLN A 526 -2.87 -0.34 10.72
C GLN A 526 -2.23 1.03 11.01
N ASN A 527 -1.16 1.34 10.27
CA ASN A 527 -0.48 2.62 10.29
C ASN A 527 -0.22 3.04 8.83
N PRO A 528 -1.20 3.66 8.15
CA PRO A 528 -1.07 4.01 6.74
C PRO A 528 0.04 5.03 6.47
N GLY A 529 0.37 5.84 7.49
CA GLY A 529 1.17 7.06 7.34
C GLY A 529 0.40 8.11 6.56
N VAL A 530 0.64 9.39 6.81
CA VAL A 530 0.04 10.47 6.02
C VAL A 530 1.15 11.45 5.67
N ILE A 531 1.22 11.84 4.40
CA ILE A 531 2.14 12.87 3.92
C ILE A 531 1.30 13.91 3.21
N THR A 532 0.95 14.99 3.91
CA THR A 532 0.28 16.16 3.33
C THR A 532 1.31 16.95 2.53
N ILE A 533 1.14 17.01 1.21
CA ILE A 533 2.21 17.47 0.31
C ILE A 533 2.70 18.87 0.66
N ALA A 534 1.78 19.81 0.89
CA ALA A 534 2.15 21.18 1.21
C ALA A 534 2.86 21.31 2.56
N ASN A 535 2.38 20.61 3.60
CA ASN A 535 3.03 20.59 4.92
C ASN A 535 4.44 19.99 4.85
N THR A 536 4.63 18.93 4.06
CA THR A 536 5.92 18.25 3.95
C THR A 536 6.92 19.05 3.11
N VAL A 537 6.49 19.72 2.04
CA VAL A 537 7.39 20.48 1.16
C VAL A 537 7.66 21.90 1.66
N PHE A 538 6.64 22.60 2.15
CA PHE A 538 6.76 24.01 2.56
C PHE A 538 6.80 24.19 4.09
N GLY A 539 6.22 23.26 4.85
CA GLY A 539 6.12 23.31 6.32
C GLY A 539 7.06 22.37 7.09
N SER A 540 8.06 21.76 6.42
CA SER A 540 9.00 20.85 7.11
C SER A 540 9.80 21.59 8.17
N LYS A 541 10.25 20.85 9.20
CA LYS A 541 11.05 21.42 10.30
C LYS A 541 12.40 20.67 10.43
N PRO A 542 13.55 21.34 10.20
CA PRO A 542 13.70 22.68 9.59
C PRO A 542 13.18 22.74 8.14
N HIS A 543 12.97 23.94 7.59
CA HIS A 543 12.50 24.12 6.21
C HIS A 543 13.46 23.48 5.21
N ILE A 544 12.91 22.92 4.11
CA ILE A 544 13.71 22.63 2.91
C ILE A 544 14.27 23.97 2.40
N PRO A 545 15.59 24.07 2.10
CA PRO A 545 16.20 25.28 1.57
C PRO A 545 15.44 25.87 0.38
N SER A 546 15.19 27.18 0.41
CA SER A 546 14.32 27.85 -0.56
C SER A 546 14.85 27.76 -1.99
N ASP A 547 16.17 27.73 -2.16
CA ASP A 547 16.83 27.60 -3.47
C ASP A 547 16.62 26.22 -4.14
N ILE A 548 16.40 25.16 -3.35
CA ILE A 548 15.96 23.85 -3.86
C ILE A 548 14.54 23.98 -4.41
N LEU A 549 13.65 24.62 -3.65
CA LEU A 549 12.26 24.78 -4.03
C LEU A 549 12.08 25.75 -5.21
N VAL A 550 12.87 26.82 -5.29
CA VAL A 550 12.92 27.77 -6.42
C VAL A 550 13.17 27.01 -7.73
N LYS A 551 14.18 26.13 -7.75
CA LYS A 551 14.49 25.32 -8.92
C LYS A 551 13.44 24.26 -9.20
N ALA A 552 12.94 23.60 -8.15
CA ALA A 552 11.95 22.52 -8.29
C ALA A 552 10.61 23.02 -8.84
N PHE A 553 10.14 24.16 -8.34
CA PHE A 553 8.87 24.78 -8.73
C PHE A 553 9.02 25.82 -9.85
N GLN A 554 10.24 26.18 -10.23
CA GLN A 554 10.56 27.14 -11.29
C GLN A 554 9.92 28.52 -11.04
N VAL A 555 10.04 29.02 -9.81
CA VAL A 555 9.48 30.30 -9.34
C VAL A 555 10.51 31.09 -8.55
N ASP A 556 10.28 32.39 -8.38
CA ASP A 556 11.17 33.25 -7.60
C ASP A 556 11.20 32.89 -6.11
N ASN A 557 12.32 33.22 -5.46
CA ASN A 557 12.54 33.01 -4.03
C ASN A 557 11.45 33.69 -3.17
N ASN A 558 10.95 34.85 -3.60
CA ASN A 558 9.88 35.56 -2.89
C ASN A 558 8.57 34.76 -2.86
N VAL A 559 8.27 34.01 -3.92
CA VAL A 559 7.08 33.14 -3.99
C VAL A 559 7.25 31.97 -3.01
N ILE A 560 8.42 31.32 -3.01
CA ILE A 560 8.70 30.23 -2.07
C ILE A 560 8.63 30.69 -0.62
N ASN A 561 9.28 31.81 -0.28
CA ASN A 561 9.26 32.35 1.07
C ASN A 561 7.84 32.72 1.52
N TYR A 562 7.03 33.26 0.61
CA TYR A 562 5.62 33.56 0.89
C TYR A 562 4.81 32.28 1.15
N ILE A 563 5.00 31.22 0.37
CA ILE A 563 4.30 29.95 0.58
C ILE A 563 4.75 29.32 1.89
N GLN A 564 6.06 29.26 2.16
CA GLN A 564 6.61 28.73 3.42
C GLN A 564 6.07 29.50 4.64
N SER A 565 5.83 30.81 4.54
CA SER A 565 5.25 31.59 5.65
C SER A 565 3.78 31.27 5.95
N LYS A 566 3.13 30.39 5.19
CA LYS A 566 1.74 29.92 5.44
C LYS A 566 1.68 28.62 6.23
N PHE A 567 2.81 27.93 6.42
CA PHE A 567 2.94 26.65 7.12
C PHE A 567 3.89 26.76 8.31
#